data_AF-A0AAE5A8U9-F1
#
_entry.id   AF-A0AAE5A8U9-F1
#
_cell.length_a   1.000
_cell.length_b   1.000
_cell.length_c   1.000
_cell.angle_alpha   90.00
_cell.angle_beta   90.00
_cell.angle_gamma   90.00
#
_symmetry.space_group_name_H-M   'P 1'
#
loop_
_entity.id
_entity.type
_entity.pdbx_description
1 polymer ?
#
loop_
_entity_poly.entity_id
_entity_poly.type
_entity_poly.pdbx_seq_one_letter_code
_entity_poly.pdbx_strand_id
1 'polypeptide(L)'
;MDDTEERDIDVVRTRLIQRFPDLEPGVVEDLVVATLHRFDGCRIRDFVPLLVERAATRTLDATYSRAPMLAEPALTTEVLATSHPDPVARPLTSSGRVRGVFARRSPRLS
;
A
#
# COMPACT_ATOMS: atom_id res chain seq x y z
N MET A 1 14.82 21.43 -16.17
CA MET A 1 15.63 20.24 -15.76
C MET A 1 14.73 18.99 -15.82
N ASP A 2 13.67 19.06 -16.61
CA ASP A 2 12.47 18.24 -16.49
C ASP A 2 12.49 17.08 -17.50
N ASP A 3 13.23 17.25 -18.60
CA ASP A 3 13.48 16.22 -19.62
C ASP A 3 14.11 14.93 -19.07
N THR A 4 14.98 15.04 -18.06
CA THR A 4 15.61 13.88 -17.42
C THR A 4 14.65 13.23 -16.43
N GLU A 5 13.91 14.02 -15.65
CA GLU A 5 12.89 13.52 -14.72
C GLU A 5 11.79 12.78 -15.47
N GLU A 6 11.27 13.33 -16.57
CA GLU A 6 10.21 12.70 -17.37
C GLU A 6 10.67 11.33 -17.92
N ARG A 7 11.91 11.26 -18.45
CA ARG A 7 12.51 10.00 -18.90
C ARG A 7 12.67 8.99 -17.75
N ASP A 8 13.11 9.45 -16.58
CA ASP A 8 13.25 8.58 -15.42
C ASP A 8 11.89 8.10 -14.91
N ILE A 9 10.84 8.91 -15.02
CA ILE A 9 9.45 8.53 -14.73
C ILE A 9 8.96 7.48 -15.73
N ASP A 10 9.27 7.58 -17.02
CA ASP A 10 8.93 6.57 -18.02
C ASP A 10 9.62 5.21 -17.74
N VAL A 11 10.87 5.25 -17.27
CA VAL A 11 11.57 4.05 -16.80
C VAL A 11 10.87 3.46 -15.58
N VAL A 12 10.42 4.29 -14.63
CA VAL A 12 9.66 3.84 -13.46
C VAL A 12 8.32 3.20 -13.86
N ARG A 13 7.57 3.82 -14.78
CA ARG A 13 6.32 3.25 -15.34
C ARG A 13 6.56 1.86 -15.89
N THR A 14 7.56 1.74 -16.76
CA THR A 14 7.95 0.46 -17.38
C THR A 14 8.26 -0.61 -16.32
N ARG A 15 9.04 -0.26 -15.29
CA ARG A 15 9.38 -1.18 -14.20
C ARG A 15 8.17 -1.61 -13.39
N LEU A 16 7.26 -0.69 -13.08
CA LEU A 16 6.04 -1.00 -12.33
C LEU A 16 5.11 -1.91 -13.14
N ILE A 17 4.92 -1.65 -14.43
CA ILE A 17 4.13 -2.52 -15.31
C ILE A 17 4.74 -3.93 -15.37
N GLN A 18 6.06 -4.04 -15.49
CA GLN A 18 6.76 -5.33 -15.47
C GLN A 18 6.65 -6.06 -14.13
N ARG A 19 6.64 -5.32 -13.02
CA ARG A 19 6.53 -5.88 -11.66
C ARG A 19 5.12 -6.36 -11.34
N PHE A 20 4.11 -5.72 -11.90
CA PHE A 20 2.70 -6.05 -11.68
C PHE A 20 2.02 -6.42 -13.01
N PRO A 21 2.40 -7.54 -13.65
CA PRO A 21 1.92 -7.91 -14.98
C PRO A 21 0.42 -8.26 -15.01
N ASP A 22 -0.16 -8.61 -13.87
CA ASP A 22 -1.59 -8.95 -13.74
C ASP A 22 -2.50 -7.70 -13.68
N LEU A 23 -1.91 -6.50 -13.59
CA LEU A 23 -2.64 -5.24 -13.57
C LEU A 23 -2.75 -4.66 -14.96
N GLU A 24 -3.88 -4.00 -15.22
CA GLU A 24 -4.02 -3.15 -16.39
C GLU A 24 -2.99 -2.01 -16.34
N PRO A 25 -2.20 -1.78 -17.41
CA PRO A 25 -1.19 -0.73 -17.42
C PRO A 25 -1.75 0.66 -17.06
N GLY A 26 -2.98 0.98 -17.48
CA GLY A 26 -3.64 2.25 -17.15
C GLY A 26 -3.75 2.53 -15.65
N VAL A 27 -3.96 1.48 -14.83
CA VAL A 27 -4.01 1.62 -13.36
C VAL A 27 -2.65 2.03 -12.80
N VAL A 28 -1.58 1.47 -13.35
CA VAL A 28 -0.21 1.83 -12.95
C VAL A 28 0.09 3.27 -13.38
N GLU A 29 -0.30 3.64 -14.59
CA GLU A 29 -0.11 5.00 -15.13
C GLU A 29 -0.81 6.06 -14.29
N ASP A 30 -2.10 5.86 -14.00
CA ASP A 30 -2.90 6.79 -13.20
C ASP A 30 -2.31 6.97 -11.80
N LEU A 31 -1.82 5.89 -11.20
CA LEU A 31 -1.19 5.93 -9.88
C LEU A 31 0.17 6.67 -9.91
N VAL A 32 0.97 6.47 -10.95
CA VAL A 32 2.24 7.18 -11.14
C VAL A 32 1.97 8.68 -11.29
N VAL A 33 1.02 9.07 -12.14
CA VAL A 33 0.62 10.47 -12.33
C VAL A 33 0.11 11.09 -11.03
N ALA A 34 -0.83 10.42 -10.34
CA ALA A 34 -1.34 10.88 -9.05
C ALA A 34 -0.23 11.02 -8.00
N THR A 35 0.78 10.15 -8.05
CA THR A 35 1.92 10.21 -7.14
C THR A 35 2.89 11.34 -7.48
N LEU A 36 3.17 11.55 -8.77
CA LEU A 36 4.02 12.63 -9.27
C LEU A 36 3.49 13.99 -8.86
N HIS A 37 2.17 14.20 -8.99
CA HIS A 37 1.50 15.44 -8.58
C HIS A 37 1.69 15.80 -7.11
N ARG A 38 1.97 14.81 -6.23
CA ARG A 38 2.26 15.09 -4.81
C ARG A 38 3.58 15.83 -4.60
N PHE A 39 4.45 15.82 -5.61
CA PHE A 39 5.75 16.50 -5.60
C PHE A 39 5.73 17.80 -6.41
N ASP A 40 4.56 18.25 -6.87
CA ASP A 40 4.42 19.54 -7.54
C ASP A 40 4.86 20.67 -6.60
N GLY A 41 5.71 21.57 -7.11
CA GLY A 41 6.27 22.68 -6.34
C GLY A 41 7.46 22.34 -5.43
N CYS A 42 7.93 21.09 -5.38
CA CYS A 42 9.18 20.74 -4.71
C CYS A 42 10.40 21.34 -5.43
N ARG A 43 11.30 21.99 -4.67
CA ARG A 43 12.50 22.65 -5.21
C ARG A 43 13.60 21.68 -5.68
N ILE A 44 13.71 20.52 -5.04
CA ILE A 44 14.68 19.47 -5.39
C ILE A 44 13.89 18.34 -6.03
N ARG A 45 14.20 18.03 -7.29
CA ARG A 45 13.45 17.06 -8.11
C ARG A 45 14.22 15.80 -8.49
N ASP A 46 15.53 15.76 -8.27
CA ASP A 46 16.41 14.63 -8.61
C ASP A 46 15.98 13.28 -7.99
N PHE A 47 15.26 13.33 -6.87
CA PHE A 47 14.79 12.12 -6.17
C PHE A 47 13.31 11.82 -6.42
N VAL A 48 12.59 12.67 -7.15
CA VAL A 48 11.16 12.48 -7.43
C VAL A 48 10.89 11.14 -8.10
N PRO A 49 11.63 10.69 -9.14
CA PRO A 49 11.39 9.39 -9.76
C PRO A 49 11.47 8.22 -8.76
N LEU A 50 12.49 8.22 -7.91
CA LEU A 50 12.68 7.18 -6.89
C LEU A 50 11.57 7.20 -5.81
N LEU A 51 11.14 8.40 -5.41
CA LEU A 51 10.07 8.55 -4.43
C LEU A 51 8.72 8.12 -5.02
N VAL A 52 8.47 8.43 -6.29
CA VAL A 52 7.30 7.99 -7.03
C VAL A 52 7.25 6.47 -7.12
N GLU A 53 8.34 5.83 -7.56
CA GLU A 53 8.45 4.37 -7.65
C GLU A 53 8.14 3.69 -6.31
N ARG A 54 8.76 4.17 -5.23
CA ARG A 54 8.55 3.61 -3.87
C ARG A 54 7.12 3.79 -3.38
N ALA A 55 6.53 4.97 -3.59
CA ALA A 55 5.18 5.25 -3.13
C ALA A 55 4.13 4.48 -3.95
N ALA A 56 4.31 4.37 -5.27
CA ALA A 56 3.47 3.57 -6.14
C ALA A 56 3.55 2.08 -5.75
N THR A 57 4.77 1.53 -5.62
CA THR A 57 4.98 0.13 -5.20
C THR A 57 4.27 -0.19 -3.90
N ARG A 58 4.42 0.67 -2.86
CA ARG A 58 3.74 0.46 -1.57
C ARG A 58 2.22 0.48 -1.70
N THR A 59 1.69 1.33 -2.58
CA THR A 59 0.25 1.44 -2.81
C THR A 59 -0.26 0.21 -3.55
N LEU A 60 0.44 -0.22 -4.59
CA LEU A 60 0.11 -1.43 -5.35
C LEU A 60 0.22 -2.67 -4.49
N ASP A 61 1.29 -2.82 -3.70
CA ASP A 61 1.43 -3.91 -2.73
C ASP A 61 0.28 -3.87 -1.71
N ALA A 62 -0.05 -2.72 -1.11
CA ALA A 62 -1.15 -2.65 -0.14
C ALA A 62 -2.53 -2.98 -0.75
N THR A 63 -2.73 -2.66 -2.04
CA THR A 63 -4.00 -2.84 -2.74
C THR A 63 -4.14 -4.25 -3.31
N TYR A 64 -3.07 -4.80 -3.88
CA TYR A 64 -3.06 -6.04 -4.66
C TYR A 64 -2.33 -7.21 -3.99
N SER A 65 -1.46 -6.96 -2.99
CA SER A 65 -0.94 -8.02 -2.12
C SER A 65 -2.03 -8.58 -1.20
N ARG A 66 -3.20 -7.92 -1.13
CA ARG A 66 -4.44 -8.45 -0.54
C ARG A 66 -5.48 -8.86 -1.60
N ALA A 67 -5.06 -9.42 -2.73
CA ALA A 67 -5.87 -10.40 -3.46
C ALA A 67 -5.43 -11.80 -2.98
N PRO A 68 -6.37 -12.73 -2.70
CA PRO A 68 -6.11 -13.90 -1.88
C PRO A 68 -5.10 -14.83 -2.54
N MET A 69 -4.43 -15.60 -1.67
CA MET A 69 -3.76 -16.86 -1.95
C MET A 69 -4.21 -17.53 -3.26
N LEU A 70 -3.25 -18.10 -3.99
CA LEU A 70 -3.40 -19.32 -4.79
C LEU A 70 -4.75 -19.99 -4.53
N ALA A 71 -5.55 -20.15 -5.57
CA ALA A 71 -6.73 -21.00 -5.59
C ALA A 71 -6.49 -22.25 -4.71
N GLU A 72 -7.13 -22.32 -3.54
CA GLU A 72 -7.32 -23.60 -2.87
C GLU A 72 -8.47 -24.28 -3.62
N PRO A 73 -8.23 -25.38 -4.36
CA PRO A 73 -9.34 -26.21 -4.79
C PRO A 73 -9.93 -26.80 -3.52
N ALA A 74 -11.25 -26.67 -3.41
CA ALA A 74 -12.04 -27.21 -2.33
C ALA A 74 -11.59 -28.62 -1.91
N LEU A 75 -10.94 -28.73 -0.76
CA LEU A 75 -11.00 -29.93 0.06
C LEU A 75 -11.97 -29.63 1.20
N THR A 76 -13.25 -29.85 0.88
CA THR A 76 -14.26 -30.42 1.77
C THR A 76 -13.83 -30.50 3.24
N THR A 77 -14.08 -29.43 3.99
CA THR A 77 -14.34 -29.54 5.42
C THR A 77 -15.83 -29.86 5.56
N GLU A 78 -16.22 -31.07 5.16
CA GLU A 78 -17.46 -31.68 5.64
C GLU A 78 -17.11 -32.51 6.89
N VAL A 79 -17.55 -32.03 8.05
CA VAL A 79 -18.62 -32.64 8.88
C VAL A 79 -18.10 -33.70 9.85
N LEU A 80 -18.06 -33.34 11.14
CA LEU A 80 -18.76 -34.05 12.24
C LEU A 80 -18.63 -33.20 13.52
N ALA A 81 -19.53 -32.26 13.78
CA ALA A 81 -20.78 -32.43 14.52
C ALA A 81 -20.61 -32.53 16.06
N THR A 82 -21.40 -31.69 16.76
CA THR A 82 -21.84 -31.77 18.18
C THR A 82 -20.76 -31.49 19.24
N SER A 83 -20.87 -30.55 20.19
CA SER A 83 -22.04 -29.99 20.88
C SER A 83 -21.72 -28.62 21.50
N HIS A 84 -22.73 -27.76 21.51
CA HIS A 84 -22.96 -26.61 22.40
C HIS A 84 -23.59 -27.13 23.73
N PRO A 85 -23.77 -26.36 24.83
CA PRO A 85 -22.97 -25.32 25.51
C PRO A 85 -22.71 -25.63 27.01
N ASP A 86 -21.84 -24.87 27.71
CA ASP A 86 -22.22 -24.02 28.88
C ASP A 86 -20.98 -23.32 29.52
N PRO A 87 -21.14 -22.13 30.12
CA PRO A 87 -20.07 -21.17 30.43
C PRO A 87 -19.67 -21.17 31.91
N VAL A 88 -18.37 -21.08 32.21
CA VAL A 88 -17.92 -20.57 33.52
C VAL A 88 -16.56 -19.85 33.42
N ALA A 89 -16.65 -18.52 33.49
CA ALA A 89 -15.76 -17.59 34.19
C ALA A 89 -14.23 -17.66 34.00
N ARG A 90 -13.62 -16.57 33.48
CA ARG A 90 -13.06 -15.44 34.27
C ARG A 90 -12.28 -14.46 33.36
N PRO A 91 -12.38 -13.14 33.58
CA PRO A 91 -11.67 -12.15 32.76
C PRO A 91 -10.27 -11.89 33.33
N LEU A 92 -9.25 -11.90 32.46
CA LEU A 92 -7.91 -11.38 32.77
C LEU A 92 -7.53 -10.32 31.73
N THR A 93 -7.64 -9.07 32.19
CA THR A 93 -6.74 -7.94 31.94
C THR A 93 -6.37 -7.60 30.49
N SER A 94 -7.09 -6.59 30.01
CA SER A 94 -6.60 -5.43 29.24
C SER A 94 -5.07 -5.30 29.12
N SER A 95 -4.58 -5.30 27.88
CA SER A 95 -3.35 -4.56 27.53
C SER A 95 -3.60 -3.80 26.24
N GLY A 96 -3.87 -2.50 26.42
CA GLY A 96 -4.07 -1.55 25.33
C GLY A 96 -2.78 -1.33 24.55
N ARG A 97 -2.84 -1.49 23.22
CA ARG A 97 -1.82 -0.94 22.33
C ARG A 97 -2.20 0.49 21.95
N VAL A 98 -1.35 1.39 22.42
CA VAL A 98 -1.37 2.84 22.23
C VAL A 98 -1.36 3.17 20.75
N ARG A 99 -2.37 3.93 20.29
CA ARG A 99 -2.36 4.62 19.00
C ARG A 99 -1.30 5.72 19.05
N GLY A 100 -0.31 5.62 18.16
CA GLY A 100 0.68 6.67 17.94
C GLY A 100 0.01 8.00 17.55
N VAL A 101 0.23 9.01 18.39
CA VAL A 101 -0.14 10.41 18.15
C VAL A 101 0.90 11.00 17.20
N PHE A 102 0.51 11.30 15.96
CA PHE A 102 1.29 12.15 15.07
C PHE A 102 1.15 13.60 15.55
N ALA A 103 2.21 14.11 16.17
CA ALA A 103 2.34 15.52 16.53
C ALA A 103 2.41 16.37 15.26
N ARG A 104 1.41 17.24 15.06
CA ARG A 104 1.55 18.40 14.17
C ARG A 104 2.35 19.45 14.92
N ARG A 105 3.63 19.62 14.56
CA ARG A 105 4.39 20.83 14.86
C ARG A 105 4.37 21.71 13.62
N SER A 106 3.49 22.70 13.62
CA SER A 106 3.62 23.90 12.78
C SER A 106 4.30 24.98 13.63
N PRO A 107 5.46 25.53 13.24
CA PRO A 107 5.95 26.77 13.82
C PRO A 107 5.13 27.95 13.29
N ARG A 108 4.67 28.80 14.20
CA ARG A 108 4.19 30.14 13.88
C ARG A 108 5.39 31.01 13.54
N LEU A 109 5.34 31.73 12.43
CA LEU A 109 6.11 32.95 12.24
C LEU A 109 5.18 34.06 11.73
N SER A 110 5.58 35.26 12.14
CA SER A 110 4.81 36.49 12.36
C SER A 110 4.41 37.24 11.11
#